data_AF-A0A2H0MUF7-F1
#
_entry.id   AF-A0A2H0MUF7-F1
#
_cell.length_a   1.000
_cell.length_b   1.000
_cell.length_c   1.000
_cell.angle_alpha   90.00
_cell.angle_beta   90.00
_cell.angle_gamma   90.00
#
_symmetry.space_group_name_H-M   'P 1'
#
loop_
_entity.id
_entity.type
_entity.pdbx_description
1 polymer ?
#
loop_
_entity_poly.entity_id
_entity_poly.type
_entity_poly.pdbx_seq_one_letter_code
_entity_poly.pdbx_strand_id
1 'polypeptide(L)'
;MSHSHEHESEPNFEKLSKAITEAVMSSNKVKKVMSEMQKTEKICPQSFMVLVLKMQALSEALDTELEHEPESFEPPPAPKKRSYNKKPQFIDGQKLSPNELKFQEYRNKNFDSDDWLRENGLTL
;
A
#
# COMPACT_ATOMS: atom_id res chain seq x y z
N MET A 1 12.20 21.16 -19.25
CA MET A 1 11.00 20.33 -19.33
C MET A 1 11.40 18.92 -18.92
N SER A 2 11.17 18.56 -17.66
CA SER A 2 11.34 17.19 -17.16
C SER A 2 10.68 17.13 -15.79
N HIS A 3 9.58 16.39 -15.66
CA HIS A 3 8.91 16.12 -14.39
C HIS A 3 9.10 14.65 -14.06
N SER A 4 9.96 14.39 -13.08
CA SER A 4 10.18 13.09 -12.43
C SER A 4 9.26 13.02 -11.21
N HIS A 5 8.25 12.16 -11.25
CA HIS A 5 7.45 11.83 -10.09
C HIS A 5 6.77 10.48 -10.30
N GLU A 6 7.43 9.37 -9.92
CA GLU A 6 6.81 8.07 -9.64
C GLU A 6 7.92 7.07 -9.27
N HIS A 7 8.22 6.92 -7.98
CA HIS A 7 9.07 5.81 -7.46
C HIS A 7 8.78 5.51 -5.96
N GLU A 8 7.61 5.93 -5.45
CA GLU A 8 7.23 5.73 -4.03
C GLU A 8 6.07 4.70 -3.87
N SER A 9 5.47 4.27 -4.98
CA SER A 9 4.32 3.37 -5.07
C SER A 9 4.71 1.88 -5.15
N GLU A 10 5.80 1.55 -5.85
CA GLU A 10 6.30 0.18 -6.08
C GLU A 10 6.51 -0.68 -4.82
N PRO A 11 7.21 -0.21 -3.75
CA PRO A 11 7.49 -1.06 -2.59
C PRO A 11 6.24 -1.42 -1.80
N ASN A 12 5.20 -0.60 -1.88
CA ASN A 12 3.92 -0.87 -1.22
C ASN A 12 3.11 -1.94 -1.96
N PHE A 13 3.15 -1.93 -3.30
CA PHE A 13 2.51 -2.98 -4.11
C PHE A 13 3.25 -4.31 -3.98
N GLU A 14 4.58 -4.31 -3.92
CA GLU A 14 5.36 -5.52 -3.67
C GLU A 14 5.05 -6.11 -2.28
N LYS A 15 4.96 -5.25 -1.27
CA LYS A 15 4.62 -5.69 0.09
C LYS A 15 3.21 -6.26 0.17
N LEU A 16 2.25 -5.64 -0.52
CA LEU A 16 0.88 -6.13 -0.61
C LEU A 16 0.81 -7.46 -1.37
N SER A 17 1.48 -7.57 -2.52
CA SER A 17 1.49 -8.79 -3.33
C SER A 17 2.09 -9.96 -2.56
N LYS A 18 3.18 -9.71 -1.81
CA LYS A 18 3.80 -10.69 -0.93
C LYS A 18 2.87 -11.12 0.20
N ALA A 19 2.22 -10.18 0.90
CA ALA A 19 1.30 -10.48 1.98
C ALA A 19 0.09 -11.30 1.53
N ILE A 20 -0.49 -10.97 0.37
CA ILE A 20 -1.59 -11.73 -0.24
C ILE A 20 -1.12 -13.14 -0.60
N THR A 21 0.03 -13.25 -1.28
CA THR A 21 0.58 -14.54 -1.70
C THR A 21 0.85 -15.44 -0.50
N GLU A 22 1.45 -14.89 0.57
CA GLU A 22 1.74 -15.62 1.80
C GLU A 22 0.45 -16.08 2.51
N ALA A 23 -0.57 -15.22 2.60
CA ALA A 23 -1.86 -15.58 3.19
C ALA A 23 -2.58 -16.69 2.41
N VAL A 24 -2.54 -16.64 1.08
CA VAL A 24 -3.13 -17.66 0.19
C VAL A 24 -2.37 -18.98 0.31
N MET A 25 -1.04 -18.95 0.26
CA MET A 25 -0.18 -20.13 0.30
C MET A 25 -0.10 -20.78 1.68
N SER A 26 -0.38 -20.05 2.76
CA SER A 26 -0.41 -20.59 4.14
C SER A 26 -1.77 -21.18 4.54
N SER A 27 -2.86 -20.81 3.85
CA SER A 27 -4.22 -21.24 4.18
C SER A 27 -4.47 -22.74 3.94
N ASN A 28 -4.77 -23.48 5.00
CA ASN A 28 -5.12 -24.91 4.92
C ASN A 28 -6.35 -25.18 4.04
N LYS A 29 -7.32 -24.25 4.03
CA LYS A 29 -8.51 -24.34 3.18
C LYS A 29 -8.12 -24.24 1.71
N VAL A 30 -7.25 -23.28 1.36
CA VAL A 30 -6.75 -23.09 -0.02
C VAL A 30 -5.93 -24.30 -0.45
N LYS A 31 -5.00 -24.77 0.39
CA LYS A 31 -4.19 -25.98 0.12
C LYS A 31 -5.06 -27.21 -0.16
N LYS A 32 -6.10 -27.44 0.64
CA LYS A 32 -7.02 -28.57 0.45
C LYS A 32 -7.71 -28.51 -0.91
N VAL A 33 -8.28 -27.34 -1.27
CA VAL A 33 -8.94 -27.14 -2.56
C VAL A 33 -7.94 -27.29 -3.72
N MET A 34 -6.73 -26.75 -3.60
CA MET A 34 -5.68 -26.92 -4.60
C MET A 34 -5.28 -28.39 -4.77
N SER A 35 -5.09 -29.14 -3.69
CA SER A 35 -4.78 -30.57 -3.75
C SER A 35 -5.91 -31.40 -4.36
N GLU A 36 -7.16 -31.05 -4.07
CA GLU A 36 -8.33 -31.69 -4.70
C GLU A 36 -8.40 -31.36 -6.21
N MET A 37 -8.15 -30.10 -6.60
CA MET A 37 -8.07 -29.69 -8.00
C MET A 37 -6.94 -30.39 -8.75
N GLN A 38 -5.75 -30.48 -8.14
CA GLN A 38 -4.58 -31.16 -8.71
C GLN A 38 -4.86 -32.65 -8.98
N LYS A 39 -5.50 -33.34 -8.02
CA LYS A 39 -5.90 -34.75 -8.17
C LYS A 39 -6.89 -35.00 -9.32
N THR A 40 -7.65 -33.98 -9.71
CA THR A 40 -8.61 -34.12 -10.82
C THR A 40 -7.97 -33.93 -12.20
N GLU A 41 -6.68 -33.57 -12.29
CA GLU A 41 -5.93 -33.28 -13.54
C GLU A 41 -6.67 -32.36 -14.55
N LYS A 42 -7.71 -31.67 -14.10
CA LYS A 42 -8.41 -30.65 -14.88
C LYS A 42 -7.62 -29.35 -14.73
N ILE A 43 -6.47 -29.28 -15.41
CA ILE A 43 -5.90 -27.98 -15.74
C ILE A 43 -6.94 -27.30 -16.62
N CYS A 44 -7.70 -26.39 -16.03
CA CYS A 44 -8.64 -25.55 -16.75
C CYS A 44 -7.80 -24.67 -17.70
N PRO A 45 -7.84 -24.91 -19.03
CA PRO A 45 -6.98 -24.20 -19.96
C PRO A 45 -7.21 -22.69 -19.90
N GLN A 46 -8.43 -22.27 -19.57
CA GLN A 46 -8.75 -20.86 -19.34
C GLN A 46 -8.00 -20.28 -18.12
N SER A 47 -7.96 -21.00 -17.00
CA SER A 47 -7.25 -20.53 -15.80
C SER A 47 -5.73 -20.47 -16.00
N PHE A 48 -5.17 -21.43 -16.75
CA PHE A 48 -3.75 -21.43 -17.08
C PHE A 48 -3.39 -20.28 -18.03
N MET A 49 -4.23 -20.02 -19.04
CA MET A 49 -4.06 -18.88 -19.94
C MET A 49 -4.12 -17.54 -19.19
N VAL A 50 -5.04 -17.38 -18.23
CA VAL A 50 -5.11 -16.17 -17.40
C VAL A 50 -3.83 -15.99 -16.56
N LEU A 51 -3.25 -17.06 -16.05
CA LEU A 51 -1.98 -17.00 -15.31
C LEU A 51 -0.82 -16.57 -16.22
N VAL A 52 -0.73 -17.16 -17.41
CA VAL A 52 0.30 -16.80 -18.41
C VAL A 52 0.20 -15.34 -18.83
N LEU A 53 -1.01 -14.85 -19.12
CA LEU A 53 -1.25 -13.45 -19.49
C LEU A 53 -0.86 -12.48 -18.36
N LYS A 54 -1.15 -12.84 -17.11
CA LYS A 54 -0.75 -12.03 -15.95
C LYS A 54 0.76 -12.01 -15.75
N MET A 55 1.45 -13.13 -15.99
CA MET A 55 2.91 -13.17 -15.90
C MET A 55 3.59 -12.39 -17.01
N GLN A 56 3.06 -12.42 -18.24
CA GLN A 56 3.57 -11.59 -19.35
C GLN A 56 3.42 -10.10 -19.07
N ALA A 57 2.23 -9.67 -18.63
CA ALA A 57 1.98 -8.27 -18.29
C ALA A 57 2.90 -7.75 -17.17
N LEU A 58 3.26 -8.59 -16.20
CA LEU A 58 4.21 -8.24 -15.15
C LEU A 58 5.66 -8.20 -15.65
N SER A 59 6.05 -9.11 -16.55
CA SER A 59 7.40 -9.12 -17.12
C SER A 59 7.66 -7.89 -17.99
N GLU A 60 6.67 -7.46 -18.77
CA GLU A 60 6.74 -6.26 -19.61
C GLU A 60 6.88 -4.98 -18.76
N ALA A 61 6.29 -4.94 -17.57
CA ALA A 61 6.45 -3.83 -16.65
C ALA A 61 7.90 -3.75 -16.11
N LEU A 62 8.49 -4.90 -15.76
CA LEU A 62 9.83 -4.99 -15.16
C LEU A 62 10.99 -4.64 -16.11
N ASP A 63 10.88 -4.97 -17.41
CA ASP A 63 11.94 -4.67 -18.39
C ASP A 63 12.11 -3.15 -18.65
N THR A 64 11.23 -2.31 -18.13
CA THR A 64 11.24 -0.85 -18.34
C THR A 64 12.11 -0.09 -17.30
N GLU A 65 12.53 -0.73 -16.20
CA GLU A 65 13.09 -0.03 -15.02
C GLU A 65 14.62 -0.19 -14.80
N LEU A 66 15.35 -0.94 -15.64
CA LEU A 66 16.75 -1.31 -15.38
C LEU A 66 17.85 -0.26 -15.70
N GLU A 67 17.52 1.00 -16.03
CA GLU A 67 18.51 2.04 -16.33
C GLU A 67 18.61 3.13 -15.22
N HIS A 68 19.22 2.86 -14.04
CA HIS A 68 20.16 3.78 -13.33
C HIS A 68 20.51 3.38 -11.86
N GLU A 69 21.78 3.63 -11.48
CA GLU A 69 22.42 3.43 -10.16
C GLU A 69 23.00 4.81 -9.63
N PRO A 70 23.59 4.96 -8.41
CA PRO A 70 23.13 5.90 -7.35
C PRO A 70 24.22 6.82 -6.70
N GLU A 71 23.87 7.72 -5.74
CA GLU A 71 24.81 8.22 -4.67
C GLU A 71 24.21 9.08 -3.49
N SER A 72 24.23 8.53 -2.25
CA SER A 72 24.79 8.91 -0.91
C SER A 72 24.59 10.23 -0.04
N PHE A 73 24.42 9.99 1.30
CA PHE A 73 24.90 10.62 2.59
C PHE A 73 24.28 11.87 3.35
N GLU A 74 24.39 11.85 4.71
CA GLU A 74 23.59 12.52 5.81
C GLU A 74 24.23 13.77 6.59
N PRO A 75 23.95 14.15 7.90
CA PRO A 75 23.25 15.37 8.46
C PRO A 75 24.03 16.22 9.55
N PRO A 76 23.46 17.21 10.35
CA PRO A 76 23.34 17.12 11.85
C PRO A 76 22.22 18.04 12.56
N PRO A 77 22.18 18.42 13.90
CA PRO A 77 21.13 18.03 14.89
C PRO A 77 20.39 19.16 15.71
N ALA A 78 19.52 18.79 16.68
CA ALA A 78 18.33 19.50 17.26
C ALA A 78 18.44 20.14 18.70
N PRO A 79 17.35 20.80 19.19
CA PRO A 79 16.92 20.63 20.61
C PRO A 79 15.40 20.37 20.84
N LYS A 80 15.09 19.78 22.00
CA LYS A 80 13.92 18.93 22.32
C LYS A 80 12.64 19.68 22.79
N LYS A 81 11.50 19.41 22.14
CA LYS A 81 10.10 19.58 22.63
C LYS A 81 9.46 18.19 22.69
N ARG A 82 8.49 17.95 23.59
CA ARG A 82 7.80 16.66 23.83
C ARG A 82 7.71 15.81 22.56
N SER A 83 8.71 14.94 22.38
CA SER A 83 8.75 14.00 21.28
C SER A 83 7.86 12.85 21.71
N TYR A 84 6.55 13.00 21.49
CA TYR A 84 5.84 11.81 21.06
C TYR A 84 6.59 11.39 19.81
N ASN A 85 7.34 10.29 19.89
CA ASN A 85 7.81 9.61 18.70
C ASN A 85 6.56 9.43 17.85
N LYS A 86 6.33 10.35 16.90
CA LYS A 86 5.15 10.37 16.06
C LYS A 86 5.37 9.18 15.14
N LYS A 87 4.91 8.02 15.61
CA LYS A 87 4.77 6.84 14.78
C LYS A 87 4.08 7.33 13.50
N PRO A 88 4.60 6.96 12.32
CA PRO A 88 4.00 7.40 11.07
C PRO A 88 2.52 7.07 11.12
N GLN A 89 1.70 8.11 10.95
CA GLN A 89 0.26 7.98 10.92
C GLN A 89 -0.12 7.65 9.48
N PHE A 90 -0.96 6.64 9.32
CA PHE A 90 -1.40 6.18 8.02
C PHE A 90 -2.92 6.32 7.93
N ILE A 91 -3.40 6.86 6.82
CA ILE A 91 -4.81 6.83 6.42
C ILE A 91 -4.85 6.08 5.09
N ASP A 92 -5.74 5.10 4.97
CA ASP A 92 -5.86 4.23 3.80
C ASP A 92 -4.54 3.55 3.36
N GLY A 93 -3.66 3.28 4.34
CA GLY A 93 -2.35 2.69 4.10
C GLY A 93 -1.28 3.67 3.60
N GLN A 94 -1.63 4.93 3.33
CA GLN A 94 -0.70 5.99 2.94
C GLN A 94 -0.22 6.78 4.15
N LYS A 95 1.07 7.09 4.17
CA LYS A 95 1.67 7.89 5.23
C LYS A 95 1.24 9.35 5.06
N LEU A 96 0.72 9.94 6.13
CA LEU A 96 0.29 11.34 6.09
C LEU A 96 1.46 12.29 5.82
N SER A 97 1.24 13.19 4.87
CA SER A 97 2.15 14.28 4.58
C SER A 97 2.21 15.26 5.77
N PRO A 98 3.27 16.07 5.86
CA PRO A 98 3.38 17.09 6.90
C PRO A 98 2.24 18.11 6.87
N ASN A 99 1.72 18.42 5.68
CA ASN A 99 0.61 19.34 5.51
C ASN A 99 -0.71 18.71 5.97
N GLU A 100 -0.93 17.42 5.69
CA GLU A 100 -2.09 16.68 6.20
C GLU A 100 -2.02 16.50 7.72
N LEU A 101 -0.85 16.24 8.28
CA LEU A 101 -0.64 16.21 9.74
C LEU A 101 -0.98 17.56 10.37
N LYS A 102 -0.51 18.67 9.78
CA LYS A 102 -0.85 20.02 10.24
C LYS A 102 -2.34 20.32 10.07
N PHE A 103 -2.93 19.91 8.96
CA PHE A 103 -4.36 20.09 8.69
C PHE A 103 -5.20 19.28 9.67
N GLN A 104 -4.83 18.04 9.97
CA GLN A 104 -5.50 17.21 10.95
C GLN A 104 -5.39 17.81 12.36
N GLU A 105 -4.21 18.31 12.74
CA GLU A 105 -4.03 19.05 13.99
C GLU A 105 -4.88 20.32 14.06
N TYR A 106 -5.00 21.05 12.94
CA TYR A 106 -5.87 22.21 12.82
C TYR A 106 -7.34 21.82 12.93
N ARG A 107 -7.79 20.84 12.14
CA ARG A 107 -9.17 20.32 12.13
C ARG A 107 -9.58 19.84 13.52
N ASN A 108 -8.75 19.04 14.18
CA ASN A 108 -9.03 18.54 15.53
C ASN A 108 -9.19 19.64 16.58
N LYS A 109 -8.62 20.83 16.35
CA LYS A 109 -8.76 21.99 17.25
C LYS A 109 -9.94 22.88 16.91
N ASN A 110 -10.31 22.97 15.63
CA ASN A 110 -11.23 23.99 15.13
C ASN A 110 -12.58 23.43 14.66
N PHE A 111 -12.70 22.11 14.47
CA PHE A 111 -13.92 21.47 14.02
C PHE A 111 -14.54 20.65 15.15
N ASP A 112 -15.75 21.05 15.55
CA ASP A 112 -16.60 20.29 16.46
C ASP A 112 -17.57 19.43 15.62
N SER A 113 -17.43 18.12 15.73
CA SER A 113 -18.26 17.19 14.98
C SER A 113 -19.71 17.20 15.43
N ASP A 114 -19.96 17.42 16.72
CA ASP A 114 -21.28 17.28 17.32
C ASP A 114 -22.12 18.51 16.97
N ASP A 115 -21.53 19.70 17.03
CA ASP A 115 -22.19 20.92 16.56
C ASP A 115 -22.48 20.87 15.05
N TRP A 116 -21.52 20.42 14.23
CA TRP A 116 -21.74 20.28 12.79
C TRP A 116 -22.86 19.29 12.46
N LEU A 117 -22.92 18.16 13.17
CA LEU A 117 -23.97 17.16 13.01
C LEU A 117 -25.35 17.72 13.39
N ARG A 118 -25.44 18.46 14.50
CA ARG A 118 -26.67 19.13 14.95
C ARG A 118 -27.18 20.16 13.94
N GLU A 119 -26.29 20.99 13.39
CA GLU A 119 -26.66 21.97 12.37
C GLU A 119 -27.21 21.32 11.08
N ASN A 120 -26.73 20.12 10.76
CA ASN A 120 -27.17 19.37 9.58
C ASN A 120 -28.32 18.39 9.86
N GLY A 121 -28.94 18.46 11.05
CA GLY A 121 -30.07 17.61 11.42
C GLY A 121 -29.74 16.12 11.53
N LEU A 122 -28.45 15.79 11.64
CA LEU A 122 -27.96 14.43 11.82
C LEU A 122 -27.73 14.22 13.32
N THR A 123 -28.61 13.48 13.99
CA THR A 123 -28.41 13.08 15.39
C THR A 123 -27.91 11.64 15.45
N LEU A 124 -26.83 11.41 16.20
CA LEU A 124 -26.36 10.06 16.54
C LEU A 124 -27.32 9.35 17.50
#